data_AF-A0A7C1AER7-F1
#
_entry.id   AF-A0A7C1AER7-F1
#
_cell.length_a   1.000
_cell.length_b   1.000
_cell.length_c   1.000
_cell.angle_alpha   90.00
_cell.angle_beta   90.00
_cell.angle_gamma   90.00
#
_symmetry.space_group_name_H-M   'P 1'
#
loop_
_entity.id
_entity.type
_entity.pdbx_description
1 polymer ?
#
loop_
_entity_poly.entity_id
_entity_poly.type
_entity_poly.pdbx_seq_one_letter_code
_entity_poly.pdbx_strand_id
1 'polypeptide(L)'
;MKEKTEEIAGETYGAEDIKVLKGLDAVRKRPAMYIGNTSFEGLHHLVYEVADNSVDEALAGFCDRIDITVHTEDSITVIDNGRGIPTGLHPGDKKRRTAAEIALTELHAGGKFESKAYKISGGLHGVGVSVVNALSEWLDLEIKQDGAVWEQHFERGVPTGPLTRVGKTRNRGTKITFKPDAQIFESIEFNYDTLA
;
A
#
# COMPACT_ATOMS: atom_id res chain seq x y z
N MET A 1 4.90 -13.78 -62.28
CA MET A 1 4.49 -13.05 -61.07
C MET A 1 5.74 -12.79 -60.25
N LYS A 2 6.10 -11.54 -59.99
CA LYS A 2 7.22 -11.21 -59.11
C LYS A 2 6.67 -11.12 -57.69
N GLU A 3 7.15 -11.99 -56.81
CA GLU A 3 6.89 -11.87 -55.37
C GLU A 3 7.51 -10.56 -54.88
N LYS A 4 6.68 -9.70 -54.29
CA LYS A 4 7.14 -8.55 -53.50
C LYS A 4 7.47 -9.10 -52.11
N THR A 5 8.75 -9.20 -51.81
CA THR A 5 9.21 -9.32 -50.42
C THR A 5 9.02 -7.95 -49.78
N GLU A 6 8.08 -7.85 -48.84
CA GLU A 6 7.99 -6.66 -47.98
C GLU A 6 9.19 -6.69 -47.03
N GLU A 7 10.10 -5.73 -47.19
CA GLU A 7 11.14 -5.46 -46.19
C GLU A 7 10.45 -4.98 -44.92
N ILE A 8 10.52 -5.77 -43.85
CA ILE A 8 10.20 -5.32 -42.51
C ILE A 8 11.29 -4.30 -42.17
N ALA A 9 10.94 -3.01 -42.19
CA ALA A 9 11.82 -1.94 -41.73
C ALA A 9 12.26 -2.29 -40.30
N GLY A 10 13.54 -2.62 -40.13
CA GLY A 10 14.07 -3.03 -38.84
C GLY A 10 13.95 -1.87 -37.86
N GLU A 11 13.06 -2.00 -36.89
CA GLU A 11 13.07 -1.12 -35.71
C GLU A 11 14.42 -1.31 -35.02
N THR A 12 15.29 -0.30 -35.09
CA THR A 12 16.55 -0.29 -34.37
C THR A 12 16.27 -0.20 -32.88
N TYR A 13 16.33 -1.34 -32.20
CA TYR A 13 16.28 -1.43 -30.75
C TYR A 13 17.57 -0.85 -30.15
N GLY A 14 17.44 0.30 -29.48
CA GLY A 14 18.53 1.09 -28.93
C GLY A 14 18.55 1.15 -27.40
N ALA A 15 19.53 1.86 -26.84
CA ALA A 15 19.64 2.01 -25.39
C ALA A 15 18.45 2.80 -24.80
N GLU A 16 17.88 3.71 -25.58
CA GLU A 16 16.71 4.53 -25.27
C GLU A 16 15.41 3.75 -25.10
N ASP A 17 15.34 2.53 -25.66
CA ASP A 17 14.16 1.66 -25.53
C ASP A 17 14.10 0.96 -24.17
N ILE A 18 15.22 0.96 -23.41
CA ILE A 18 15.27 0.47 -22.05
C ILE A 18 14.58 1.47 -21.11
N LYS A 19 13.38 1.12 -20.66
CA LYS A 19 12.59 1.94 -19.73
C LYS A 19 12.80 1.50 -18.28
N VAL A 20 13.11 2.45 -17.41
CA VAL A 20 13.18 2.25 -15.96
C VAL A 20 11.88 2.74 -15.33
N LEU A 21 11.10 1.83 -14.76
CA LEU A 21 9.95 2.16 -13.93
C LEU A 21 10.44 2.37 -12.49
N LYS A 22 10.09 3.51 -11.88
CA LYS A 22 10.56 3.88 -10.54
C LYS A 22 9.43 3.78 -9.52
N GLY A 23 9.76 3.29 -8.33
CA GLY A 23 8.84 3.28 -7.19
C GLY A 23 7.49 2.61 -7.52
N LEU A 24 6.40 3.27 -7.12
CA LEU A 24 5.05 2.74 -7.25
C LEU A 24 4.50 2.75 -8.68
N ASP A 25 5.14 3.46 -9.63
CA ASP A 25 4.76 3.39 -11.05
C ASP A 25 4.92 1.96 -11.61
N ALA A 26 5.93 1.23 -11.12
CA ALA A 26 6.15 -0.16 -11.51
C ALA A 26 4.99 -1.06 -11.05
N VAL A 27 4.48 -0.83 -9.84
CA VAL A 27 3.33 -1.55 -9.27
C VAL A 27 2.10 -1.34 -10.13
N ARG A 28 1.76 -0.09 -10.43
CA ARG A 28 0.60 0.25 -11.27
C ARG A 28 0.72 -0.29 -12.69
N LYS A 29 1.93 -0.35 -13.25
CA LYS A 29 2.15 -0.86 -14.60
C LYS A 29 2.08 -2.40 -14.68
N ARG A 30 2.36 -3.09 -13.57
CA ARG A 30 2.44 -4.56 -13.48
C ARG A 30 1.79 -5.07 -12.18
N PRO A 31 0.51 -4.78 -11.92
CA PRO A 31 -0.15 -5.09 -10.63
C PRO A 31 -0.12 -6.59 -10.30
N ALA A 32 -0.34 -7.45 -11.29
CA ALA A 32 -0.33 -8.91 -11.13
C ALA A 32 0.98 -9.47 -10.56
N MET A 33 2.12 -8.78 -10.74
CA MET A 33 3.39 -9.19 -10.12
C MET A 33 3.38 -9.06 -8.60
N TYR A 34 2.53 -8.17 -8.07
CA TYR A 34 2.47 -7.84 -6.64
C TYR A 34 1.25 -8.48 -5.96
N ILE A 35 0.09 -8.50 -6.63
CA ILE A 35 -1.18 -8.99 -6.05
C ILE A 35 -1.73 -10.25 -6.75
N GLY A 36 -0.99 -10.83 -7.69
CA GLY A 36 -1.37 -12.04 -8.42
C GLY A 36 -2.21 -11.78 -9.67
N ASN A 37 -3.32 -11.06 -9.54
CA ASN A 37 -4.19 -10.66 -10.66
C ASN A 37 -4.90 -9.32 -10.37
N THR A 38 -5.70 -8.82 -11.32
CA THR A 38 -6.54 -7.61 -11.17
C THR A 38 -8.04 -7.93 -11.20
N SER A 39 -8.37 -9.20 -10.98
CA SER A 39 -9.74 -9.69 -10.85
C SER A 39 -10.12 -9.74 -9.36
N PHE A 40 -11.17 -10.52 -9.06
CA PHE A 40 -11.74 -10.68 -7.73
C PHE A 40 -10.70 -11.00 -6.64
N GLU A 41 -9.80 -11.94 -6.87
CA GLU A 41 -8.83 -12.38 -5.86
C GLU A 41 -7.82 -11.28 -5.53
N GLY A 42 -7.27 -10.61 -6.56
CA GLY A 42 -6.32 -9.53 -6.39
C GLY A 42 -6.92 -8.31 -5.69
N LEU A 43 -8.20 -8.02 -5.94
CA LEU A 43 -8.94 -6.97 -5.23
C LEU A 43 -9.02 -7.26 -3.72
N HIS A 44 -9.42 -8.47 -3.34
CA HIS A 44 -9.54 -8.86 -1.93
C HIS A 44 -8.17 -8.97 -1.26
N HIS A 45 -7.12 -9.31 -2.02
CA HIS A 45 -5.74 -9.31 -1.54
C HIS A 45 -5.31 -7.93 -1.01
N LEU A 46 -5.83 -6.82 -1.55
CA LEU A 46 -5.56 -5.50 -0.99
C LEU A 46 -6.02 -5.38 0.47
N VAL A 47 -7.18 -5.97 0.79
CA VAL A 47 -7.72 -5.98 2.16
C VAL A 47 -6.85 -6.83 3.07
N TYR A 48 -6.44 -8.01 2.60
CA TYR A 48 -5.58 -8.91 3.37
C TYR A 48 -4.23 -8.27 3.69
N GLU A 49 -3.60 -7.57 2.75
CA GLU A 49 -2.33 -6.88 2.99
C GLU A 49 -2.43 -5.83 4.11
N VAL A 50 -3.55 -5.11 4.21
CA VAL A 50 -3.76 -4.15 5.31
C VAL A 50 -4.08 -4.90 6.62
N ALA A 51 -4.97 -5.89 6.58
CA ALA A 51 -5.37 -6.66 7.74
C ALA A 51 -4.20 -7.46 8.36
N ASP A 52 -3.35 -8.07 7.53
CA ASP A 52 -2.17 -8.83 7.97
C ASP A 52 -1.15 -7.93 8.70
N ASN A 53 -1.04 -6.65 8.32
CA ASN A 53 -0.23 -5.70 9.08
C ASN A 53 -0.78 -5.49 10.50
N SER A 54 -2.11 -5.46 10.65
CA SER A 54 -2.76 -5.37 11.96
C SER A 54 -2.68 -6.69 12.75
N VAL A 55 -2.73 -7.85 12.07
CA VAL A 55 -2.50 -9.17 12.69
C VAL A 55 -1.06 -9.30 13.20
N ASP A 56 -0.08 -8.77 12.47
CA ASP A 56 1.32 -8.77 12.91
C ASP A 56 1.51 -7.95 14.21
N GLU A 57 0.76 -6.86 14.40
CA GLU A 57 0.71 -6.14 15.69
C GLU A 57 0.08 -6.99 16.80
N ALA A 58 -0.91 -7.82 16.48
CA ALA A 58 -1.52 -8.74 17.44
C ALA A 58 -0.57 -9.87 17.83
N LEU A 59 0.14 -10.46 16.87
CA LEU A 59 1.19 -11.46 17.11
C LEU A 59 2.35 -10.91 17.94
N ALA A 60 2.63 -9.61 17.82
CA ALA A 60 3.60 -8.92 18.66
C ALA A 60 3.07 -8.53 20.05
N GLY A 61 1.78 -8.77 20.34
CA GLY A 61 1.13 -8.52 21.63
C GLY A 61 0.64 -7.09 21.85
N PHE A 62 0.49 -6.30 20.78
CA PHE A 62 0.10 -4.88 20.87
C PHE A 62 -1.33 -4.59 20.39
N CYS A 63 -1.91 -5.47 19.57
CA CYS A 63 -3.27 -5.36 19.06
C CYS A 63 -4.14 -6.49 19.62
N ASP A 64 -5.35 -6.16 20.06
CA ASP A 64 -6.37 -7.13 20.50
C ASP A 64 -7.69 -7.00 19.74
N ARG A 65 -7.82 -5.96 18.90
CA ARG A 65 -9.02 -5.69 18.11
C ARG A 65 -8.65 -5.13 16.74
N ILE A 66 -9.20 -5.76 15.71
CA ILE A 66 -9.14 -5.32 14.31
C ILE A 66 -10.57 -5.20 13.82
N ASP A 67 -10.96 -4.03 13.32
CA ASP A 67 -12.25 -3.79 12.69
C ASP A 67 -12.06 -3.56 11.20
N ILE A 68 -12.77 -4.32 10.36
CA ILE A 68 -12.80 -4.14 8.91
C ILE A 68 -14.21 -3.68 8.51
N THR A 69 -14.31 -2.58 7.78
CA THR A 69 -15.57 -2.03 7.28
C THR A 69 -15.54 -1.98 5.75
N VAL A 70 -16.53 -2.58 5.12
CA VAL A 70 -16.82 -2.43 3.69
C VAL A 70 -17.86 -1.32 3.53
N HIS A 71 -17.51 -0.24 2.86
CA HIS A 71 -18.40 0.90 2.64
C HIS A 71 -19.21 0.73 1.36
N THR A 72 -20.35 1.41 1.29
CA THR A 72 -21.25 1.38 0.12
C THR A 72 -20.68 2.05 -1.14
N GLU A 73 -19.54 2.73 -1.04
CA GLU A 73 -18.86 3.41 -2.15
C GLU A 73 -17.58 2.68 -2.60
N ASP A 74 -17.53 1.36 -2.37
CA ASP A 74 -16.44 0.46 -2.75
C ASP A 74 -15.09 0.83 -2.13
N SER A 75 -15.13 1.39 -0.92
CA SER A 75 -13.95 1.64 -0.10
C SER A 75 -13.91 0.71 1.11
N ILE A 76 -12.71 0.47 1.61
CA ILE A 76 -12.45 -0.38 2.77
C ILE A 76 -11.78 0.45 3.85
N THR A 77 -12.25 0.31 5.09
CA THR A 77 -11.51 0.78 6.27
C THR A 77 -11.04 -0.41 7.08
N VAL A 78 -9.75 -0.43 7.44
CA VAL A 78 -9.18 -1.33 8.45
C VAL A 78 -8.68 -0.49 9.61
N ILE A 79 -9.10 -0.83 10.83
CA ILE A 79 -8.70 -0.17 12.07
C ILE A 79 -8.11 -1.21 13.01
N ASP A 80 -6.92 -0.94 13.54
CA ASP A 80 -6.35 -1.68 14.65
C ASP A 80 -6.11 -0.79 15.87
N ASN A 81 -5.90 -1.42 17.03
CA ASN A 81 -5.46 -0.76 18.24
C ASN A 81 -4.00 -1.11 18.62
N GLY A 82 -3.18 -1.39 17.62
CA GLY A 82 -1.74 -1.64 17.76
C GLY A 82 -0.95 -0.39 18.17
N ARG A 83 0.38 -0.43 18.00
CA ARG A 83 1.29 0.68 18.36
C ARG A 83 1.12 1.92 17.48
N GLY A 84 0.52 1.78 16.30
CA GLY A 84 0.51 2.80 15.25
C GLY A 84 1.81 2.80 14.44
N ILE A 85 1.71 3.05 13.13
CA ILE A 85 2.88 3.24 12.27
C ILE A 85 3.74 4.40 12.80
N PRO A 86 5.09 4.28 12.87
CA PRO A 86 5.93 5.36 13.37
C PRO A 86 5.74 6.67 12.59
N THR A 87 5.45 7.74 13.33
CA THR A 87 5.14 9.07 12.76
C THR A 87 6.36 9.99 12.64
N GLY A 88 7.48 9.62 13.30
CA GLY A 88 8.72 10.39 13.27
C GLY A 88 9.39 10.44 11.89
N LEU A 89 10.26 11.44 11.70
CA LEU A 89 11.13 11.54 10.53
C LEU A 89 12.06 10.33 10.42
N HIS A 90 12.22 9.79 9.21
CA HIS A 90 13.13 8.68 8.98
C HIS A 90 14.59 9.16 8.99
N PRO A 91 15.46 8.61 9.86
CA PRO A 91 16.85 9.04 9.96
C PRO A 91 17.58 8.88 8.62
N GLY A 92 18.23 9.95 8.15
CA GLY A 92 19.04 9.91 6.93
C GLY A 92 18.26 9.97 5.60
N ASP A 93 16.92 10.00 5.61
CA ASP A 93 16.15 10.24 4.39
C ASP A 93 16.37 11.68 3.89
N LYS A 94 16.94 11.80 2.69
CA LYS A 94 17.29 13.12 2.10
C LYS A 94 16.05 13.99 1.83
N LYS A 95 14.89 13.36 1.63
CA LYS A 95 13.61 14.06 1.41
C LYS A 95 12.94 14.45 2.73
N ARG A 96 13.53 14.09 3.88
CA ARG A 96 13.01 14.37 5.23
C ARG A 96 11.57 13.89 5.41
N ARG A 97 11.27 12.70 4.90
CA ARG A 97 9.95 12.07 5.03
C ARG A 97 9.76 11.40 6.39
N THR A 98 8.51 11.24 6.78
CA THR A 98 8.17 10.42 7.96
C THR A 98 8.31 8.94 7.64
N ALA A 99 8.49 8.10 8.66
CA ALA A 99 8.50 6.65 8.48
C ALA A 99 7.16 6.13 7.93
N ALA A 100 6.03 6.74 8.30
CA ALA A 100 4.72 6.45 7.73
C ALA A 100 4.65 6.72 6.22
N GLU A 101 5.11 7.88 5.76
CA GLU A 101 5.14 8.19 4.33
C GLU A 101 6.05 7.23 3.57
N ILE A 102 7.22 6.89 4.12
CA ILE A 102 8.14 5.91 3.51
C ILE A 102 7.48 4.53 3.41
N ALA A 103 6.82 4.05 4.46
CA ALA A 103 6.14 2.76 4.46
C ALA A 103 5.04 2.67 3.37
N LEU A 104 4.40 3.79 3.05
CA LEU A 104 3.34 3.88 2.05
C LEU A 104 3.83 4.23 0.63
N THR A 105 5.05 4.74 0.46
CA THR A 105 5.55 5.26 -0.83
C THR A 105 6.78 4.53 -1.38
N GLU A 106 7.45 3.70 -0.58
CA GLU A 106 8.62 2.94 -0.99
C GLU A 106 8.32 1.44 -0.99
N LEU A 107 8.85 0.74 -2.00
CA LEU A 107 8.90 -0.72 -2.00
C LEU A 107 10.09 -1.17 -1.14
N HIS A 108 9.93 -2.33 -0.48
CA HIS A 108 10.94 -2.91 0.40
C HIS A 108 11.33 -1.99 1.57
N ALA A 109 10.34 -1.30 2.13
CA ALA A 109 10.49 -0.47 3.31
C ALA A 109 9.59 -0.96 4.45
N GLY A 110 10.17 -1.27 5.60
CA GLY A 110 9.41 -1.77 6.75
C GLY A 110 10.27 -2.19 7.94
N GLY A 111 9.64 -2.37 9.09
CA GLY A 111 10.29 -2.80 10.33
C GLY A 111 10.42 -4.32 10.49
N LYS A 112 9.95 -5.10 9.51
CA LYS A 112 9.82 -6.57 9.58
C LYS A 112 11.03 -7.33 9.00
N PHE A 113 12.07 -6.63 8.55
CA PHE A 113 13.28 -7.25 8.01
C PHE A 113 14.23 -7.81 9.08
N GLU A 114 14.17 -7.27 10.30
CA GLU A 114 14.95 -7.72 11.45
C GLU A 114 14.01 -8.13 12.60
N SER A 115 14.35 -9.20 13.32
CA SER A 115 13.52 -9.81 14.38
C SER A 115 13.30 -8.96 15.64
N LYS A 116 13.75 -7.69 15.65
CA LYS A 116 13.68 -6.80 16.82
C LYS A 116 12.28 -6.23 17.04
N ALA A 117 11.58 -5.83 15.98
CA ALA A 117 10.27 -5.20 16.09
C ALA A 117 9.11 -6.22 16.10
N TYR A 118 9.31 -7.34 15.41
CA TYR A 118 8.38 -8.47 15.30
C TYR A 118 9.16 -9.78 15.41
N LYS A 119 8.82 -10.62 16.40
CA LYS A 119 9.47 -11.94 16.56
C LYS A 119 8.95 -12.97 15.54
N ILE A 120 7.69 -12.86 15.16
CA ILE A 120 7.00 -13.65 14.15
C ILE A 120 6.08 -12.68 13.41
N SER A 121 6.15 -12.64 12.08
CA SER A 121 5.25 -11.85 11.24
C SER A 121 4.98 -12.57 9.92
N GLY A 122 3.77 -12.42 9.38
CA GLY A 122 3.40 -12.89 8.04
C GLY A 122 3.99 -12.00 6.95
N GLY A 123 4.03 -10.68 7.19
CA GLY A 123 4.64 -9.72 6.27
C GLY A 123 6.16 -9.72 6.35
N LEU A 124 6.84 -10.11 5.26
CA LEU A 124 8.32 -10.13 5.21
C LEU A 124 8.93 -9.29 4.07
N HIS A 125 8.14 -8.95 3.06
CA HIS A 125 8.65 -8.31 1.84
C HIS A 125 8.79 -6.79 1.94
N GLY A 126 8.04 -6.15 2.87
CA GLY A 126 8.00 -4.69 3.01
C GLY A 126 7.39 -3.97 1.80
N VAL A 127 6.39 -4.58 1.16
CA VAL A 127 5.72 -4.02 -0.03
C VAL A 127 4.20 -3.90 0.11
N GLY A 128 3.56 -4.66 1.01
CA GLY A 128 2.10 -4.81 1.06
C GLY A 128 1.32 -3.50 1.05
N VAL A 129 1.49 -2.68 2.09
CA VAL A 129 0.72 -1.43 2.23
C VAL A 129 1.07 -0.38 1.16
N SER A 130 2.31 -0.37 0.65
CA SER A 130 2.68 0.54 -0.45
C SER A 130 2.12 0.08 -1.80
N VAL A 131 1.93 -1.23 -2.00
CA VAL A 131 1.18 -1.78 -3.13
C VAL A 131 -0.30 -1.40 -3.03
N VAL A 132 -0.93 -1.53 -1.86
CA VAL A 132 -2.31 -1.07 -1.64
C VAL A 132 -2.45 0.41 -1.98
N ASN A 133 -1.54 1.25 -1.48
CA ASN A 133 -1.52 2.68 -1.79
C ASN A 133 -1.38 2.95 -3.30
N ALA A 134 -0.46 2.25 -3.97
CA ALA A 134 -0.24 2.39 -5.42
C ALA A 134 -1.47 2.02 -6.25
N LEU A 135 -2.19 0.97 -5.85
CA LEU A 135 -3.34 0.43 -6.59
C LEU A 135 -4.68 1.02 -6.15
N SER A 136 -4.67 2.00 -5.25
CA SER A 136 -5.85 2.74 -4.83
C SER A 136 -6.00 4.02 -5.65
N GLU A 137 -7.23 4.43 -5.94
CA GLU A 137 -7.54 5.78 -6.43
C GLU A 137 -7.09 6.79 -5.38
N TRP A 138 -7.48 6.55 -4.13
CA TRP A 138 -7.04 7.31 -2.97
C TRP A 138 -6.89 6.41 -1.74
N LEU A 139 -6.04 6.87 -0.80
CA LEU A 139 -5.84 6.24 0.50
C LEU A 139 -5.71 7.32 1.58
N ASP A 140 -6.49 7.17 2.65
CA ASP A 140 -6.42 7.95 3.88
C ASP A 140 -5.74 7.15 4.98
N LEU A 141 -4.67 7.71 5.52
CA LEU A 141 -3.97 7.20 6.68
C LEU A 141 -4.32 8.05 7.91
N GLU A 142 -4.78 7.41 8.97
CA GLU A 142 -4.91 8.00 10.31
C GLU A 142 -4.09 7.18 11.31
N ILE A 143 -3.19 7.83 12.04
CA ILE A 143 -2.35 7.19 13.06
C ILE A 143 -2.60 7.83 14.41
N LYS A 144 -2.87 7.00 15.42
CA LYS A 144 -2.96 7.40 16.82
C LYS A 144 -1.69 6.94 17.53
N GLN A 145 -0.80 7.88 17.86
CA GLN A 145 0.50 7.62 18.47
C GLN A 145 0.94 8.82 19.33
N ASP A 146 1.59 8.54 20.47
CA ASP A 146 2.16 9.56 21.38
C ASP A 146 1.19 10.67 21.79
N GLY A 147 -0.07 10.30 22.03
CA GLY A 147 -1.12 11.22 22.46
C GLY A 147 -1.65 12.15 21.36
N ALA A 148 -1.31 11.90 20.10
CA ALA A 148 -1.69 12.68 18.94
C ALA A 148 -2.40 11.83 17.88
N VAL A 149 -3.27 12.49 17.12
CA VAL A 149 -3.86 11.94 15.89
C VAL A 149 -3.12 12.59 14.72
N TRP A 150 -2.65 11.76 13.81
CA TRP A 150 -1.92 12.14 12.62
C TRP A 150 -2.65 11.68 11.37
N GLU A 151 -2.71 12.50 10.34
CA GLU A 151 -3.38 12.16 9.08
C GLU A 151 -2.51 12.49 7.87
N GLN A 152 -2.59 11.64 6.85
CA GLN A 152 -1.99 11.85 5.54
C GLN A 152 -2.88 11.25 4.44
N HIS A 153 -3.09 12.01 3.37
CA HIS A 153 -3.87 11.59 2.22
C HIS A 153 -2.96 11.31 1.02
N PHE A 154 -3.35 10.31 0.22
CA PHE A 154 -2.63 9.88 -0.96
C PHE A 154 -3.60 9.70 -2.14
N GLU A 155 -3.15 10.07 -3.33
CA GLU A 155 -3.82 9.77 -4.59
C GLU A 155 -2.90 8.90 -5.44
N ARG A 156 -3.34 7.69 -5.80
CA ARG A 156 -2.58 6.74 -6.63
C ARG A 156 -1.13 6.54 -6.17
N GLY A 157 -0.92 6.40 -4.87
CA GLY A 157 0.40 6.20 -4.28
C GLY A 157 1.20 7.49 -4.00
N VAL A 158 0.69 8.66 -4.39
CA VAL A 158 1.38 9.95 -4.24
C VAL A 158 0.80 10.71 -3.05
N PRO A 159 1.61 11.14 -2.07
CA PRO A 159 1.12 11.96 -0.97
C PRO A 159 0.65 13.33 -1.49
N THR A 160 -0.57 13.74 -1.13
CA THR A 160 -1.09 15.08 -1.48
C THR A 160 -0.61 16.16 -0.51
N GLY A 161 -0.05 15.76 0.62
CA GLY A 161 0.57 16.61 1.63
C GLY A 161 1.42 15.81 2.61
N PRO A 162 2.14 16.49 3.52
CA PRO A 162 2.89 15.81 4.57
C PRO A 162 1.96 15.17 5.60
N LEU A 163 2.47 14.20 6.38
CA LEU A 163 1.79 13.71 7.58
C LEU A 163 1.60 14.87 8.57
N THR A 164 0.35 15.17 8.93
CA THR A 164 0.02 16.30 9.80
C THR A 164 -0.62 15.86 11.09
N ARG A 165 -0.31 16.55 12.19
CA ARG A 165 -1.02 16.35 13.45
C ARG A 165 -2.34 17.12 13.41
N VAL A 166 -3.45 16.39 13.52
CA VAL A 166 -4.81 16.96 13.45
C VAL A 166 -5.52 16.99 14.81
N GLY A 167 -5.00 16.29 15.82
CA GLY A 167 -5.68 16.20 17.10
C GLY A 167 -4.86 15.62 18.25
N LYS A 168 -5.56 15.46 19.39
CA LYS A 168 -5.08 14.76 20.59
C LYS A 168 -5.93 13.52 20.80
N THR A 169 -5.32 12.48 21.35
CA THR A 169 -6.00 11.21 21.67
C THR A 169 -5.35 10.57 22.89
N ARG A 170 -6.08 9.68 23.56
CA ARG A 170 -5.51 8.74 24.55
C ARG A 170 -5.36 7.33 24.01
N ASN A 171 -5.91 7.09 22.82
CA ASN A 171 -5.90 5.79 22.15
C ASN A 171 -4.64 5.67 21.28
N ARG A 172 -4.38 4.44 20.83
CA ARG A 172 -3.32 4.09 19.88
C ARG A 172 -3.91 3.29 18.71
N GLY A 173 -3.16 3.18 17.63
CA GLY A 173 -3.50 2.31 16.51
C GLY A 173 -3.33 2.97 15.15
N THR A 174 -3.56 2.17 14.11
CA THR A 174 -3.58 2.62 12.73
C THR A 174 -4.97 2.45 12.15
N LYS A 175 -5.43 3.42 11.37
CA LYS A 175 -6.59 3.32 10.52
C LYS A 175 -6.16 3.63 9.09
N ILE A 176 -6.43 2.70 8.19
CA ILE A 176 -6.26 2.89 6.75
C ILE A 176 -7.64 2.80 6.12
N THR A 177 -7.99 3.81 5.34
CA THR A 177 -9.16 3.76 4.45
C THR A 177 -8.68 3.92 3.02
N PHE A 178 -9.11 3.04 2.12
CA PHE A 178 -8.68 3.12 0.73
C PHE A 178 -9.82 2.77 -0.22
N LYS A 179 -9.76 3.35 -1.42
CA LYS A 179 -10.63 2.99 -2.54
C LYS A 179 -9.78 2.43 -3.68
N PRO A 180 -9.99 1.19 -4.11
CA PRO A 180 -9.27 0.60 -5.26
C PRO A 180 -9.45 1.43 -6.53
N ASP A 181 -8.40 1.51 -7.36
CA ASP A 181 -8.45 2.28 -8.61
C ASP A 181 -9.20 1.50 -9.69
N ALA A 182 -10.38 1.99 -10.11
CA ALA A 182 -11.17 1.41 -11.19
C ALA A 182 -10.45 1.42 -12.57
N GLN A 183 -9.32 2.14 -12.70
CA GLN A 183 -8.47 2.05 -13.90
C GLN A 183 -7.57 0.82 -13.91
N ILE A 184 -7.42 0.13 -12.77
CA ILE A 184 -6.55 -1.03 -12.60
C ILE A 184 -7.37 -2.32 -12.51
N PHE A 185 -8.46 -2.30 -11.76
CA PHE A 185 -9.27 -3.48 -11.49
C PHE A 185 -10.44 -3.63 -12.47
N GLU A 186 -10.80 -4.87 -12.77
CA GLU A 186 -11.95 -5.19 -13.63
C GLU A 186 -13.29 -4.85 -12.97
N SER A 187 -13.34 -4.99 -11.64
CA SER A 187 -14.42 -4.57 -10.76
C SER A 187 -13.82 -4.14 -9.43
N ILE A 188 -14.48 -3.21 -8.74
CA ILE A 188 -14.09 -2.75 -7.40
C ILE A 188 -15.11 -3.14 -6.32
N GLU A 189 -16.11 -3.95 -6.67
CA GLU A 189 -17.11 -4.44 -5.72
C GLU A 189 -16.52 -5.53 -4.81
N PHE A 190 -16.55 -5.30 -3.51
CA PHE A 190 -16.10 -6.28 -2.52
C PHE A 190 -17.20 -7.26 -2.14
N ASN A 191 -16.83 -8.52 -1.90
CA ASN A 191 -17.74 -9.56 -1.44
C ASN A 191 -17.60 -9.78 0.07
N TYR A 192 -18.69 -9.56 0.80
CA TYR A 192 -18.71 -9.70 2.26
C TYR A 192 -18.36 -11.13 2.71
N ASP A 193 -18.95 -12.16 2.10
CA ASP A 193 -18.75 -13.56 2.50
C ASP A 193 -17.29 -14.03 2.33
N THR A 194 -16.54 -13.39 1.44
CA THR A 194 -15.12 -13.67 1.21
C THR A 194 -14.24 -13.02 2.29
N LEU A 195 -14.67 -11.91 2.88
CA LEU A 195 -13.92 -11.17 3.91
C LEU A 195 -14.32 -11.57 5.34
N ALA A 196 -15.46 -12.25 5.53
CA ALA A 196 -16.07 -12.55 6.82
C ALA A 196 -15.61 -13.87 7.47
#